data_AF-A0A1H7UAX8-F1
#
_entry.id   AF-A0A1H7UAX8-F1
#
_cell.length_a   1.000
_cell.length_b   1.000
_cell.length_c   1.000
_cell.angle_alpha   90.00
_cell.angle_beta   90.00
_cell.angle_gamma   90.00
#
_symmetry.space_group_name_H-M   'P 1'
#
loop_
_entity.id
_entity.type
_entity.pdbx_description
1 polymer ?
#
loop_
_entity_poly.entity_id
_entity_poly.type
_entity_poly.pdbx_seq_one_letter_code
_entity_poly.pdbx_strand_id
1 'polypeptide(L)'
;MILKKFGFWLPLFSLLVCIYNATGEDDKNLLLYFTSPHLMFIENYTSIGRQLDGILVLYIINIVGWLVIGIIIDSIVFAVKRK
;
A
#
# COMPACT_ATOMS: atom_id res chain seq x y z
N MET A 1 15.22 11.07 12.70
CA MET A 1 13.90 10.66 13.26
C MET A 1 13.00 10.16 12.13
N ILE A 2 13.32 9.01 11.53
CA ILE A 2 12.53 8.37 10.46
C ILE A 2 11.22 7.78 11.02
N LEU A 3 11.25 7.32 12.27
CA LEU A 3 10.12 6.74 13.02
C LEU A 3 8.95 7.70 13.30
N LYS A 4 8.98 8.95 12.84
CA LYS A 4 7.83 9.89 12.95
C LYS A 4 7.27 10.30 11.59
N LYS A 5 7.76 9.70 10.51
CA LYS A 5 7.41 10.06 9.13
C LYS A 5 6.34 9.12 8.59
N PHE A 6 5.34 9.68 7.93
CA PHE A 6 4.30 8.90 7.24
C PHE A 6 4.91 8.08 6.10
N GLY A 7 5.96 8.58 5.45
CA GLY A 7 6.73 7.85 4.44
C GLY A 7 7.45 6.60 4.95
N PHE A 8 7.54 6.39 6.27
CA PHE A 8 8.04 5.14 6.85
C PHE A 8 6.91 4.21 7.30
N TRP A 9 5.92 4.77 8.02
CA TRP A 9 4.86 3.96 8.64
C TRP A 9 3.83 3.43 7.63
N LEU A 10 3.50 4.18 6.58
CA LEU A 10 2.51 3.74 5.60
C LEU A 10 3.03 2.56 4.74
N PRO A 11 4.27 2.56 4.23
CA PRO A 11 4.87 1.37 3.60
C PRO A 11 4.97 0.18 4.55
N LEU A 12 5.32 0.42 5.81
CA LEU A 12 5.42 -0.65 6.80
C LEU A 12 4.05 -1.29 7.07
N PHE A 13 3.00 -0.48 7.21
CA PHE A 13 1.63 -0.96 7.31
C PHE A 13 1.21 -1.76 6.05
N SER A 14 1.50 -1.22 4.86
CA SER A 14 1.25 -1.89 3.58
C SER A 14 1.95 -3.26 3.51
N LEU A 15 3.21 -3.34 3.95
CA LEU A 15 3.96 -4.59 4.01
C LEU A 15 3.29 -5.62 4.93
N LEU A 16 2.79 -5.19 6.11
CA LEU A 16 2.07 -6.07 7.02
C LEU A 16 0.77 -6.60 6.40
N VAL A 17 0.04 -5.76 5.67
CA VAL A 17 -1.16 -6.18 4.92
C VAL A 17 -0.80 -7.22 3.85
N CYS A 18 0.29 -7.01 3.10
CA CYS A 18 0.75 -7.98 2.09
C CYS A 18 1.19 -9.31 2.74
N ILE A 19 1.87 -9.28 3.89
CA ILE A 19 2.25 -10.50 4.63
C ILE A 19 1.01 -11.25 5.09
N TYR A 20 0.01 -10.55 5.65
CA TYR A 20 -1.25 -11.18 6.05
C TYR A 20 -2.01 -11.76 4.85
N ASN A 21 -2.06 -11.03 3.73
CA ASN A 21 -2.68 -11.54 2.51
C ASN A 21 -1.97 -12.81 1.99
N ALA A 22 -0.64 -12.86 2.11
CA ALA A 22 0.17 -14.02 1.72
C ALA A 22 -0.04 -15.28 2.60
N THR A 23 -0.67 -15.18 3.78
CA THR A 23 -1.00 -16.37 4.58
C THR A 23 -2.17 -17.17 4.01
N GLY A 24 -2.89 -16.62 3.02
CA GLY A 24 -4.06 -17.26 2.40
C GLY A 24 -5.36 -17.10 3.19
N GLU A 25 -5.35 -16.39 4.32
CA GLU A 25 -6.57 -16.09 5.09
C GLU A 25 -7.46 -15.04 4.40
N ASP A 26 -6.93 -14.34 3.38
CA ASP A 26 -7.63 -13.34 2.58
C ASP A 26 -7.72 -13.78 1.10
N ASP A 27 -8.41 -14.89 0.86
CA ASP A 27 -8.59 -15.54 -0.45
C ASP A 27 -9.07 -14.61 -1.59
N LYS A 28 -9.71 -13.49 -1.24
CA LYS A 28 -10.28 -12.53 -2.20
C LYS A 28 -9.49 -11.24 -2.29
N ASN A 29 -8.36 -11.13 -1.58
CA ASN A 29 -7.57 -9.91 -1.47
C ASN A 29 -8.41 -8.71 -1.01
N LEU A 30 -9.44 -8.94 -0.19
CA LEU A 30 -10.38 -7.90 0.23
C LEU A 30 -9.68 -6.92 1.16
N LEU A 31 -8.83 -7.39 2.06
CA LEU A 31 -8.09 -6.53 2.96
C LEU A 31 -7.18 -5.61 2.13
N LEU A 32 -6.40 -6.21 1.23
CA LEU A 32 -5.52 -5.48 0.32
C LEU A 32 -6.28 -4.46 -0.52
N TYR A 33 -7.46 -4.80 -1.03
CA TYR A 33 -8.30 -3.90 -1.83
C TYR A 33 -8.84 -2.72 -1.01
N PHE A 34 -9.44 -2.98 0.17
CA PHE A 34 -10.05 -1.93 0.99
C PHE A 34 -9.02 -1.02 1.65
N THR A 35 -7.85 -1.54 2.02
CA THR A 35 -6.79 -0.71 2.61
C THR A 35 -6.01 0.07 1.58
N SER A 36 -6.27 -0.09 0.28
CA SER A 36 -5.38 0.45 -0.76
C SER A 36 -6.20 1.14 -1.84
N PRO A 37 -6.68 2.37 -1.58
CA PRO A 37 -7.58 3.07 -2.50
C PRO A 37 -6.96 3.28 -3.90
N HIS A 38 -5.64 3.34 -4.00
CA HIS A 38 -4.94 3.45 -5.27
C HIS A 38 -4.99 2.17 -6.12
N LEU A 39 -5.15 0.98 -5.51
CA LEU A 39 -5.36 -0.27 -6.23
C LEU A 39 -6.78 -0.40 -6.80
N MET A 40 -7.75 0.34 -6.24
CA MET A 40 -9.14 0.33 -6.73
C MET A 40 -9.28 0.87 -8.15
N PHE A 41 -8.31 1.66 -8.63
CA PHE A 41 -8.26 2.15 -10.01
C PHE A 41 -7.80 1.09 -11.02
N ILE A 42 -7.39 -0.09 -10.57
CA ILE A 42 -7.00 -1.20 -11.44
C ILE A 42 -8.26 -2.00 -11.80
N GLU A 43 -8.77 -1.82 -13.01
CA GLU A 43 -10.00 -2.50 -13.49
C GLU A 43 -9.91 -4.03 -13.39
N ASN A 44 -8.74 -4.60 -13.65
CA ASN A 44 -8.51 -6.06 -13.64
C ASN A 44 -7.97 -6.60 -12.32
N TYR A 45 -8.11 -5.86 -11.20
CA TYR A 45 -7.53 -6.21 -9.89
C TYR A 45 -7.75 -7.67 -9.49
N THR A 46 -9.00 -8.12 -9.51
CA THR A 46 -9.38 -9.48 -9.09
C THR A 46 -8.75 -10.56 -9.97
N SER A 47 -8.62 -10.29 -11.27
CA SER A 47 -8.02 -11.25 -12.22
C SER A 47 -6.51 -11.35 -12.01
N ILE A 48 -5.85 -10.21 -11.79
CA ILE A 48 -4.41 -10.14 -11.53
C ILE A 48 -4.08 -10.80 -10.19
N GLY A 49 -4.87 -10.54 -9.15
CA GLY A 49 -4.64 -11.07 -7.80
C GLY A 49 -4.86 -12.58 -7.65
N ARG A 50 -5.44 -13.26 -8.65
CA ARG A 50 -5.56 -14.74 -8.66
C ARG A 50 -4.34 -15.43 -9.28
N GLN A 51 -3.49 -14.69 -9.99
CA GLN A 51 -2.27 -15.22 -10.58
C GLN A 51 -1.12 -15.00 -9.59
N LEU A 52 -0.27 -16.02 -9.40
CA LEU A 52 0.85 -15.94 -8.46
C LEU A 52 1.81 -14.78 -8.80
N ASP A 53 2.10 -14.58 -10.09
CA ASP A 53 2.93 -13.45 -10.52
C ASP A 53 2.18 -12.12 -10.40
N GLY A 54 0.86 -12.13 -10.59
CA GLY A 54 0.02 -10.95 -10.52
C GLY A 54 -0.14 -10.41 -9.10
N ILE A 55 -0.27 -11.28 -8.09
CA ILE A 55 -0.38 -10.83 -6.69
C ILE A 55 0.92 -10.17 -6.20
N LEU A 56 2.08 -10.67 -6.65
CA LEU A 56 3.38 -10.02 -6.36
C LEU A 56 3.45 -8.62 -6.96
N VAL A 57 2.96 -8.43 -8.18
CA VAL A 57 2.86 -7.11 -8.81
C VAL A 57 1.94 -6.19 -8.00
N LEU A 58 0.79 -6.69 -7.53
CA LEU A 58 -0.12 -5.90 -6.69
C LEU A 58 0.52 -5.51 -5.36
N TYR A 59 1.32 -6.39 -4.73
CA TYR A 59 2.06 -6.05 -3.52
C TYR A 59 3.09 -4.96 -3.74
N ILE A 60 3.85 -5.04 -4.84
CA ILE A 60 4.84 -4.01 -5.19
C ILE A 60 4.15 -2.67 -5.41
N ILE A 61 3.08 -2.65 -6.21
CA ILE A 61 2.28 -1.44 -6.44
C ILE A 61 1.74 -0.91 -5.11
N ASN A 62 1.26 -1.78 -4.23
CA ASN A 62 0.71 -1.38 -2.94
C ASN A 62 1.75 -0.70 -2.02
N ILE A 63 2.93 -1.30 -1.89
CA ILE A 63 4.00 -0.79 -1.03
C ILE A 63 4.53 0.53 -1.60
N VAL A 64 4.75 0.60 -2.92
CA VAL A 64 5.22 1.81 -3.59
C VAL A 64 4.17 2.92 -3.53
N GLY A 65 2.90 2.59 -3.75
CA GLY A 65 1.78 3.54 -3.65
C GLY A 65 1.71 4.18 -2.27
N TRP A 66 1.78 3.36 -1.21
CA TRP A 66 1.80 3.87 0.16
C TRP A 66 3.07 4.65 0.52
N LEU A 67 4.22 4.31 -0.07
CA LEU A 67 5.46 5.09 0.07
C LEU A 67 5.32 6.48 -0.55
N VAL A 68 4.81 6.57 -1.77
CA VAL A 68 4.58 7.84 -2.46
C VAL A 68 3.58 8.70 -1.69
N ILE A 69 2.45 8.12 -1.25
CA ILE A 69 1.46 8.82 -0.43
C ILE A 69 2.09 9.34 0.87
N GLY A 70 2.87 8.52 1.56
CA GLY A 70 3.55 8.94 2.79
C GLY A 70 4.56 10.07 2.58
N ILE A 71 5.33 10.04 1.50
CA ILE A 71 6.25 11.13 1.14
C ILE A 71 5.49 12.42 0.82
N ILE A 72 4.36 12.33 0.11
CA ILE A 72 3.50 13.48 -0.19
C ILE A 72 2.97 14.10 1.11
N ILE A 73 2.43 13.27 2.02
CA ILE A 73 1.92 13.74 3.32
C ILE A 73 3.04 14.42 4.13
N ASP A 74 4.21 13.78 4.22
CA ASP A 74 5.35 14.36 4.94
C ASP A 74 5.78 15.71 4.34
N SER A 75 5.75 15.83 3.00
CA SER A 75 6.09 17.07 2.30
C SER A 75 5.08 18.18 2.57
N ILE A 76 3.78 17.85 2.58
CA ILE A 76 2.70 18.79 2.91
C ILE A 76 2.84 19.25 4.37
N VAL A 77 3.02 18.32 5.31
CA VAL A 77 3.19 18.63 6.74
C VAL A 77 4.40 19.53 6.96
N PHE A 78 5.51 19.27 6.26
CA PHE A 78 6.69 20.12 6.33
C PHE A 78 6.46 21.52 5.75
N ALA A 79 5.73 21.63 4.63
CA ALA A 79 5.37 22.91 4.03
C ALA A 79 4.45 23.74 4.94
N VAL A 80 3.46 23.10 5.58
CA VAL A 80 2.54 23.75 6.52
C VAL A 80 3.27 24.22 7.77
N LYS A 81 4.19 23.44 8.33
CA LYS A 81 4.99 23.84 9.51
C LYS A 81 5.97 24.99 9.26
N ARG A 82 6.30 25.27 7.99
CA ARG A 82 7.19 26.39 7.62
C ARG A 82 6.44 27.70 7.35
N LYS A 83 5.11 27.65 7.25
CA LYS A 83 4.24 28.84 7.33
C LYS A 83 3.91 29.14 8.78
#